data_AF-A0AA43ZSS4-F1
#
_entry.id   AF-A0AA43ZSS4-F1
#
_cell.length_a   1.000
_cell.length_b   1.000
_cell.length_c   1.000
_cell.angle_alpha   90.00
_cell.angle_beta   90.00
_cell.angle_gamma   90.00
#
_symmetry.space_group_name_H-M   'P 1'
#
loop_
_entity.id
_entity.type
_entity.pdbx_description
1 polymer ?
#
loop_
_entity_poly.entity_id
_entity_poly.type
_entity_poly.pdbx_seq_one_letter_code
_entity_poly.pdbx_strand_id
1 'polypeptide(L)'
;MKFCARCGCNMEDDVETCPECGMPQMSTPIINLDKRKDGGWKWLYASLIVSGAVIFCLTYFLQFYLMLFFFPIFFIGGLGREGKVEYTLQGIIIGAILGYIMAVVALLVQSML
;
A
#
# COMPACT_ATOMS: atom_id res chain seq x y z
N MET A 1 -12.11 9.61 42.12
CA MET A 1 -12.78 9.13 43.34
C MET A 1 -11.91 8.10 44.02
N LYS A 2 -11.14 8.54 45.00
CA LYS A 2 -10.26 7.73 45.83
C LYS A 2 -11.03 7.26 47.07
N PHE A 3 -10.86 6.01 47.47
CA PHE A 3 -11.47 5.46 48.68
C PHE A 3 -10.36 5.00 49.61
N CYS A 4 -10.57 5.11 50.92
CA CYS A 4 -9.61 4.58 51.88
C CYS A 4 -9.55 3.05 51.81
N ALA A 5 -8.36 2.50 51.59
CA ALA A 5 -8.16 1.05 51.65
C ALA A 5 -8.49 0.43 53.03
N ARG A 6 -8.50 1.24 54.10
CA ARG A 6 -8.76 0.77 55.48
C ARG A 6 -10.21 0.99 55.92
N CYS A 7 -10.71 2.22 55.85
CA CYS A 7 -12.04 2.55 56.38
C CYS A 7 -13.13 2.64 55.30
N GLY A 8 -12.79 2.56 54.01
CA GLY A 8 -13.75 2.66 52.92
C GLY A 8 -14.36 4.05 52.73
N CYS A 9 -13.96 5.06 53.51
CA CYS A 9 -14.46 6.43 53.36
C CYS A 9 -14.02 7.03 52.03
N ASN A 10 -14.91 7.81 51.42
CA ASN A 10 -14.60 8.62 50.25
C ASN A 10 -13.53 9.65 50.61
N MET A 11 -12.50 9.72 49.78
CA MET A 11 -11.49 10.77 49.86
C MET A 11 -11.49 11.59 48.59
N GLU A 12 -11.17 12.86 48.74
CA GLU A 12 -10.80 13.72 47.62
C GLU A 12 -9.50 13.19 47.00
N ASP A 13 -9.37 13.32 45.68
CA ASP A 13 -8.35 12.62 44.90
C ASP A 13 -6.92 13.10 45.21
N ASP A 14 -6.79 14.28 45.82
CA ASP A 14 -5.57 14.96 46.25
C ASP A 14 -5.14 14.65 47.69
N VAL A 15 -5.97 13.95 48.47
CA VAL A 15 -5.68 13.67 49.88
C VAL A 15 -4.74 12.45 50.00
N GLU A 16 -3.53 12.70 50.52
CA GLU A 16 -2.51 11.67 50.74
C GLU A 16 -2.71 10.88 52.03
N THR A 17 -3.47 11.41 53.00
CA THR A 17 -3.72 10.76 54.30
C THR A 17 -5.20 10.78 54.62
N CYS A 18 -5.76 9.63 54.99
CA CYS A 18 -7.18 9.56 55.33
C CYS A 18 -7.53 10.51 56.49
N PRO A 19 -8.51 11.43 56.34
CA PRO A 19 -8.91 12.31 57.43
C PRO A 19 -9.60 11.56 58.57
N GLU A 20 -10.22 10.41 58.27
CA GLU A 20 -10.97 9.60 59.25
C GLU A 20 -10.10 8.60 60.01
N CYS A 21 -9.15 7.94 59.33
CA CYS A 21 -8.34 6.88 59.96
C CYS A 21 -6.83 7.15 60.02
N GLY A 22 -6.38 8.29 59.51
CA GLY A 22 -4.98 8.72 59.55
C GLY A 22 -4.01 7.87 58.72
N MET A 23 -4.50 6.94 57.90
CA MET A 23 -3.64 6.06 57.12
C MET A 23 -3.12 6.76 55.85
N PRO A 24 -1.79 6.78 55.62
CA PRO A 24 -1.23 7.31 54.38
C PRO A 24 -1.61 6.42 53.19
N GLN A 25 -2.15 7.03 52.15
CA GLN A 25 -2.49 6.42 50.88
C GLN A 25 -1.37 6.74 49.89
N MET A 26 -0.62 5.72 49.46
CA MET A 26 0.44 5.92 48.46
C MET A 26 -0.19 6.34 47.13
N SER A 27 0.07 7.57 46.70
CA SER A 27 -0.22 8.04 45.35
C SER A 27 0.81 7.41 44.41
N THR A 28 0.44 6.31 43.76
CA THR A 28 1.23 5.86 42.61
C THR A 28 0.96 6.83 41.46
N PRO A 29 1.99 7.52 40.92
CA PRO A 29 1.77 8.35 39.73
C PRO A 29 1.32 7.43 38.59
N ILE A 30 0.20 7.76 37.96
CA ILE A 30 -0.27 7.08 36.76
C ILE A 30 0.72 7.40 35.64
N ILE A 31 1.71 6.53 35.45
CA ILE A 31 2.65 6.62 34.33
C ILE A 31 1.85 6.24 33.08
N ASN A 32 1.38 7.24 32.33
CA ASN A 32 0.77 7.04 31.02
C ASN A 32 1.81 6.45 30.06
N LEU A 33 1.83 5.12 29.96
CA LEU A 33 2.73 4.32 29.11
C LEU A 33 2.31 4.32 27.62
N ASP A 34 1.59 5.33 27.16
CA ASP A 34 0.90 5.30 25.85
C ASP A 34 1.77 5.80 24.66
N LYS A 35 3.11 5.71 24.77
CA LYS A 35 4.06 6.17 23.73
C LYS A 35 4.94 5.07 23.16
N ARG A 36 4.42 3.85 22.98
CA ARG A 36 5.25 2.70 22.55
C ARG A 36 4.60 1.81 21.50
N LYS A 37 3.80 2.33 20.57
CA LYS A 37 3.21 1.49 19.50
C LYS A 37 3.06 2.16 18.14
N ASP A 38 3.86 3.17 17.86
CA ASP A 38 3.72 4.05 16.71
C ASP A 38 4.80 3.80 15.64
N GLY A 39 5.81 2.98 15.96
CA GLY A 39 6.93 2.65 15.05
C GLY A 39 6.70 1.46 14.11
N GLY A 40 5.88 0.47 14.50
CA GLY A 40 5.77 -0.81 13.76
C GLY A 40 4.98 -0.72 12.45
N TRP A 41 3.94 0.11 12.40
CA TRP A 41 3.03 0.18 11.26
C TRP A 41 3.59 0.98 10.08
N LYS A 42 4.53 1.91 10.34
CA LYS A 42 5.18 2.71 9.30
C LYS A 42 6.05 1.86 8.38
N TRP A 43 6.74 0.85 8.93
CA TRP A 43 7.61 -0.03 8.15
C TRP A 43 6.83 -0.98 7.24
N LEU A 44 5.68 -1.48 7.72
CA LEU A 44 4.77 -2.30 6.92
C LEU A 44 4.18 -1.51 5.75
N TYR A 45 3.75 -0.26 6.00
CA TYR A 45 3.20 0.60 4.95
C TYR A 45 4.24 0.99 3.89
N ALA A 46 5.47 1.29 4.32
CA ALA A 46 6.57 1.57 3.39
C ALA A 46 6.91 0.36 2.50
N SER A 47 6.92 -0.85 3.06
CA SER A 47 7.17 -2.09 2.30
C SER A 47 6.07 -2.38 1.27
N LEU A 48 4.81 -2.09 1.61
CA LEU A 48 3.67 -2.26 0.71
C LEU A 48 3.78 -1.32 -0.52
N ILE A 49 4.14 -0.06 -0.29
CA ILE A 49 4.29 0.93 -1.38
C ILE A 49 5.47 0.57 -2.29
N VAL A 50 6.60 0.17 -1.70
CA VAL A 50 7.80 -0.20 -2.47
C VAL A 50 7.53 -1.45 -3.31
N SER A 51 6.87 -2.46 -2.75
CA SER A 51 6.55 -3.68 -3.50
C SER A 51 5.55 -3.40 -4.63
N GLY A 52 4.53 -2.56 -4.40
CA GLY A 52 3.61 -2.10 -5.45
C GLY A 52 4.34 -1.36 -6.59
N ALA A 53 5.23 -0.43 -6.26
CA ALA A 53 6.01 0.32 -7.25
C ALA A 53 6.93 -0.58 -8.08
N VAL A 54 7.52 -1.62 -7.49
CA VAL A 54 8.38 -2.57 -8.21
C VAL A 54 7.58 -3.44 -9.17
N ILE A 55 6.44 -3.98 -8.73
CA ILE A 55 5.54 -4.77 -9.59
C ILE A 55 5.03 -3.90 -10.74
N PHE A 56 4.68 -2.65 -10.44
CA PHE A 56 4.26 -1.65 -11.42
C PHE A 56 5.34 -1.40 -12.48
N CYS A 57 6.59 -1.18 -12.05
CA CYS A 57 7.69 -0.94 -12.97
C CYS A 57 8.00 -2.18 -13.84
N LEU A 58 7.98 -3.38 -13.25
CA LEU A 58 8.21 -4.64 -13.97
C LEU A 58 7.13 -4.93 -15.01
N THR A 59 5.86 -4.74 -14.66
CA THR A 59 4.73 -4.95 -15.59
C THR A 59 4.77 -3.94 -16.73
N TYR A 60 5.07 -2.67 -16.46
CA TYR A 60 5.21 -1.67 -17.50
C TYR A 60 6.40 -1.95 -18.42
N PHE A 61 7.54 -2.36 -17.86
CA PHE A 61 8.72 -2.72 -18.64
C PHE A 61 8.47 -3.95 -19.51
N LEU A 62 7.78 -4.98 -18.98
CA LEU A 62 7.40 -6.17 -19.74
C LEU A 62 6.40 -5.84 -20.86
N GLN A 63 5.43 -4.98 -20.60
CA GLN A 63 4.47 -4.49 -21.59
C GLN A 63 5.19 -3.78 -22.75
N PHE A 64 6.11 -2.87 -22.41
CA PHE A 64 6.90 -2.14 -23.39
C PHE A 64 7.78 -3.07 -24.21
N TYR A 65 8.41 -4.05 -23.56
CA TYR A 65 9.23 -5.07 -24.22
C TYR A 65 8.41 -5.94 -25.19
N LEU A 66 7.23 -6.42 -24.76
CA LEU A 66 6.33 -7.19 -25.63
C LEU A 66 5.85 -6.36 -26.82
N MET A 67 5.51 -5.09 -26.61
CA MET A 67 5.13 -4.21 -27.71
C MET A 67 6.29 -4.03 -28.70
N LEU A 68 7.51 -3.78 -28.20
CA LEU A 68 8.72 -3.65 -29.02
C LEU A 68 9.11 -4.91 -29.76
N PHE A 69 8.81 -6.11 -29.24
CA PHE A 69 9.17 -7.36 -29.90
C PHE A 69 8.08 -7.84 -30.87
N PHE A 70 6.81 -7.78 -30.49
CA PHE A 70 5.72 -8.26 -31.33
C PHE A 70 5.48 -7.37 -32.54
N PHE A 71 5.57 -6.04 -32.39
CA PHE A 71 5.32 -5.12 -33.51
C PHE A 71 6.28 -5.34 -34.69
N PRO A 72 7.61 -5.43 -34.52
CA PRO A 72 8.52 -5.74 -35.62
C PRO A 72 8.42 -7.19 -36.08
N ILE A 73 8.04 -8.17 -35.26
CA ILE A 73 7.78 -9.53 -35.75
C ILE A 73 6.61 -9.54 -36.74
N PHE A 74 5.52 -8.82 -36.46
CA PHE A 74 4.42 -8.66 -37.41
C PHE A 74 4.83 -7.86 -38.65
N PHE A 75 5.67 -6.84 -38.48
CA PHE A 75 6.18 -6.02 -39.59
C PHE A 75 7.10 -6.81 -40.53
N ILE A 76 8.06 -7.56 -39.97
CA ILE A 76 9.03 -8.39 -40.71
C ILE A 76 8.33 -9.63 -41.29
N GLY A 77 7.43 -10.27 -40.52
CA GLY A 77 6.63 -11.40 -40.99
C GLY A 77 5.66 -11.03 -42.12
N GLY A 78 5.16 -9.79 -42.13
CA GLY A 78 4.32 -9.24 -43.19
C GLY A 78 5.09 -8.83 -44.46
N LEU A 79 6.38 -8.49 -44.33
CA LEU A 79 7.26 -8.21 -45.48
C LEU A 79 7.80 -9.49 -46.14
N GLY A 80 7.88 -10.61 -45.41
CA GLY A 80 8.40 -11.88 -45.90
C GLY A 80 7.45 -12.70 -46.79
N ARG A 81 6.15 -12.37 -46.82
CA ARG A 81 5.17 -13.01 -47.71
C ARG A 81 4.91 -12.15 -48.94
N GLU A 82 5.68 -12.43 -50.00
CA GLU A 82 5.41 -12.11 -51.41
C GLU A 82 4.45 -10.93 -51.68
N GLY A 83 4.96 -9.70 -51.57
CA GLY A 83 4.59 -8.55 -52.42
C GLY A 83 3.16 -8.00 -52.36
N LYS A 84 2.25 -8.56 -51.55
CA LYS A 84 0.86 -8.06 -51.46
C LYS A 84 0.71 -7.11 -50.26
N VAL A 85 0.71 -5.81 -50.59
CA VAL A 85 0.54 -4.66 -49.68
C VAL A 85 -0.65 -4.82 -48.72
N GLU A 86 -1.71 -5.51 -49.16
CA GLU A 86 -2.90 -5.78 -48.35
C GLU A 86 -2.60 -6.54 -47.04
N TYR A 87 -1.69 -7.53 -47.08
CA TYR A 87 -1.35 -8.32 -45.88
C TYR A 87 -0.44 -7.55 -44.92
N THR A 88 0.44 -6.71 -45.46
CA THR A 88 1.28 -5.82 -44.66
C THR A 88 0.42 -4.79 -43.91
N LEU A 89 -0.58 -4.21 -44.59
CA LEU A 89 -1.50 -3.26 -43.97
C LEU A 89 -2.37 -3.91 -42.87
N GLN A 90 -2.86 -5.13 -43.11
CA GLN A 90 -3.61 -5.89 -42.10
C GLN A 90 -2.78 -6.18 -40.86
N GLY A 91 -1.50 -6.56 -41.02
CA GLY A 91 -0.59 -6.78 -39.89
C GLY A 91 -0.36 -5.52 -39.05
N ILE A 92 -0.22 -4.37 -39.69
CA ILE A 92 -0.05 -3.07 -39.00
C ILE A 92 -1.31 -2.70 -38.22
N ILE A 93 -2.49 -2.85 -38.83
CA ILE A 93 -3.77 -2.51 -38.19
C ILE A 93 -4.00 -3.42 -36.97
N ILE A 94 -3.79 -4.73 -37.11
CA ILE A 94 -3.96 -5.69 -36.00
C ILE A 94 -2.96 -5.41 -34.88
N GLY A 95 -1.69 -5.13 -35.22
CA GLY A 95 -0.67 -4.77 -34.25
C GLY A 95 -1.02 -3.49 -33.48
N ALA A 96 -1.53 -2.46 -34.18
CA ALA A 96 -1.95 -1.22 -33.56
C ALA A 96 -3.16 -1.40 -32.62
N ILE A 97 -4.16 -2.20 -33.04
CA ILE A 97 -5.35 -2.50 -32.22
C ILE A 97 -4.95 -3.27 -30.97
N LEU A 98 -4.14 -4.33 -31.10
CA LEU A 98 -3.67 -5.11 -29.95
C LEU A 98 -2.82 -4.26 -29.01
N GLY A 99 -1.93 -3.42 -29.54
CA GLY A 99 -1.14 -2.48 -28.75
C GLY A 99 -2.02 -1.51 -27.96
N TYR A 100 -3.06 -0.95 -28.60
CA TYR A 100 -4.01 -0.06 -27.95
C TYR A 100 -4.81 -0.77 -26.84
N ILE A 101 -5.32 -1.98 -27.09
CA ILE A 101 -6.05 -2.77 -26.08
C ILE A 101 -5.15 -3.02 -24.87
N MET A 102 -3.91 -3.43 -25.10
CA MET A 102 -2.94 -3.69 -24.04
C MET A 102 -2.61 -2.41 -23.25
N ALA A 103 -2.50 -1.26 -23.91
CA ALA A 103 -2.32 0.03 -23.25
C ALA A 103 -3.52 0.41 -22.37
N VAL A 104 -4.75 0.21 -22.86
CA VAL A 104 -5.98 0.46 -22.09
C VAL A 104 -6.07 -0.47 -20.89
N VAL A 105 -5.75 -1.76 -21.05
CA VAL A 105 -5.73 -2.72 -19.94
C VAL A 105 -4.70 -2.30 -18.88
N ALA A 106 -3.52 -1.83 -19.29
CA ALA A 106 -2.52 -1.31 -18.35
C ALA A 106 -3.01 -0.07 -17.58
N LEU A 107 -3.70 0.86 -18.25
CA LEU A 107 -4.32 2.03 -17.61
C LEU A 107 -5.45 1.64 -16.64
N LEU A 108 -6.26 0.63 -16.98
CA LEU A 108 -7.31 0.13 -16.10
C LEU A 108 -6.72 -0.55 -14.85
N VAL A 109 -5.69 -1.37 -15.01
CA VAL A 109 -4.98 -2.00 -13.89
C VAL A 109 -4.36 -0.93 -12.98
N GLN A 110 -3.84 0.17 -13.55
CA GLN A 110 -3.36 1.33 -12.78
C GLN A 110 -4.44 2.01 -11.95
N SER A 111 -5.67 2.09 -12.47
CA SER A 111 -6.78 2.72 -11.74
C SER A 111 -7.31 1.92 -10.55
N MET A 112 -6.91 0.64 -10.43
CA MET A 112 -7.36 -0.27 -9.38
C MET A 112 -6.34 -0.51 -8.26
N LEU A 113 -5.12 0.02 -8.40
CA LEU A 113 -4.02 -0.05 -7.43
C LEU A 113 -3.88 1.28 -6.69
#